data_AF-A0A147DTB0-F1
#
_entry.id   AF-A0A147DTB0-F1
#
_cell.length_a   1.000
_cell.length_b   1.000
_cell.length_c   1.000
_cell.angle_alpha   90.00
_cell.angle_beta   90.00
_cell.angle_gamma   90.00
#
_symmetry.space_group_name_H-M   'P 1'
#
loop_
_entity.id
_entity.type
_entity.pdbx_description
1 polymer ?
#
loop_
_entity_poly.entity_id
_entity_poly.type
_entity_poly.pdbx_seq_one_letter_code
_entity_poly.pdbx_strand_id
1 'polypeptide(L)'
;MDARARPWHDASVRRWWERLRAAPPPEEIELHPAVPGLAEWDRRGIVGMIGSGSAAGSSVAARPIWTDTGAFDCYLLETCDGDAPILDGAGRFVMDRFVVDSRVPGEEGGLIDALTREVDVTWWRDRERIDAFWAMHRG
;
A
#
# COMPACT_ATOMS: atom_id res chain seq x y z
N MET A 1 17.06 20.89 -20.49
CA MET A 1 15.73 20.71 -19.88
C MET A 1 15.58 19.23 -19.64
N ASP A 2 15.89 18.78 -18.42
CA ASP A 2 16.08 17.37 -18.11
C ASP A 2 14.77 16.79 -17.60
N ALA A 3 14.07 16.04 -18.46
CA ALA A 3 12.92 15.25 -18.10
C ALA A 3 13.42 14.06 -17.28
N ARG A 4 13.62 14.30 -15.97
CA ARG A 4 13.86 13.23 -15.00
C ARG A 4 12.71 12.23 -15.13
N ALA A 5 13.04 11.07 -15.71
CA ALA A 5 12.16 9.94 -15.83
C ALA A 5 11.50 9.69 -14.47
N ARG A 6 10.17 9.76 -14.45
CA ARG A 6 9.39 9.43 -13.26
C ARG A 6 9.71 7.96 -12.90
N PRO A 7 10.09 7.62 -11.66
CA PRO A 7 10.56 6.28 -11.30
C PRO A 7 9.52 5.15 -11.46
N TRP A 8 8.28 5.48 -11.82
CA TRP A 8 7.20 4.55 -12.17
C TRP A 8 7.15 4.18 -13.66
N HIS A 9 8.03 4.74 -14.50
CA HIS A 9 8.21 4.36 -15.92
C HIS A 9 9.23 3.21 -16.11
N ASP A 10 9.44 2.37 -15.09
CA ASP A 10 10.17 1.12 -15.28
C ASP A 10 9.27 0.12 -16.04
N ALA A 11 9.82 -0.55 -17.05
CA ALA A 11 9.12 -1.58 -17.82
C ALA A 11 8.56 -2.72 -16.92
N SER A 12 9.16 -2.90 -15.75
CA SER A 12 8.72 -3.85 -14.71
C SER A 12 7.43 -3.40 -14.02
N VAL A 13 7.29 -2.10 -13.73
CA VAL A 13 6.07 -1.49 -13.15
C VAL A 13 4.92 -1.55 -14.16
N ARG A 14 5.20 -1.31 -15.45
CA ARG A 14 4.20 -1.40 -16.52
C ARG A 14 3.72 -2.84 -16.76
N ARG A 15 4.64 -3.81 -16.85
CA ARG A 15 4.31 -5.23 -17.04
C ARG A 15 3.52 -5.79 -15.86
N TRP A 16 3.73 -5.23 -14.68
CA TRP A 16 2.98 -5.56 -13.48
C TRP A 16 1.60 -4.86 -13.43
N TRP A 17 1.51 -3.59 -13.84
CA TRP A 17 0.24 -2.89 -14.08
C TRP A 17 -0.66 -3.62 -15.09
N GLU A 18 -0.07 -4.16 -16.16
CA GLU A 18 -0.77 -4.96 -17.18
C GLU A 18 -1.23 -6.33 -16.63
N ARG A 19 -0.51 -6.89 -15.65
CA ARG A 19 -0.92 -8.13 -14.94
C ARG A 19 -2.05 -7.89 -13.95
N LEU A 20 -2.04 -6.76 -13.23
CA LEU A 20 -3.10 -6.40 -12.28
C LEU A 20 -4.41 -6.03 -12.96
N ARG A 21 -4.37 -5.36 -14.13
CA ARG A 21 -5.59 -5.16 -14.94
C ARG A 21 -6.19 -6.45 -15.50
N ALA A 22 -5.40 -7.52 -15.60
CA ALA A 22 -5.84 -8.79 -16.16
C ALA A 22 -6.53 -9.70 -15.15
N ALA A 23 -6.39 -9.44 -13.84
CA ALA A 23 -7.16 -10.11 -12.80
C ALA A 23 -8.43 -9.30 -12.51
N PRO A 24 -9.64 -9.88 -12.57
CA PRO A 24 -10.81 -9.19 -12.08
C PRO A 24 -10.59 -8.91 -10.59
N PRO A 25 -10.70 -7.65 -10.14
CA PRO A 25 -10.69 -7.37 -8.71
C PRO A 25 -11.83 -8.18 -8.05
N PRO A 26 -11.66 -8.66 -6.80
CA PRO A 26 -12.78 -9.25 -6.07
C PRO A 26 -13.98 -8.31 -6.11
N GLU A 27 -15.17 -8.88 -6.32
CA GLU A 27 -16.40 -8.16 -6.69
C GLU A 27 -16.85 -7.10 -5.66
N GLU A 28 -16.37 -7.15 -4.43
CA GLU A 28 -16.50 -6.10 -3.41
C GLU A 28 -15.48 -6.36 -2.30
N ILE A 29 -14.64 -5.37 -1.93
CA ILE A 29 -13.84 -5.44 -0.71
C ILE A 29 -14.53 -4.54 0.33
N GLU A 30 -14.92 -5.10 1.46
CA GLU A 30 -15.51 -4.30 2.54
C GLU A 30 -14.46 -3.39 3.20
N LEU A 31 -14.85 -2.12 3.40
CA LEU A 31 -14.11 -1.13 4.18
C LEU A 31 -13.79 -1.64 5.58
N HIS A 32 -12.54 -1.48 6.00
CA HIS A 32 -12.08 -1.85 7.33
C HIS A 32 -11.98 -0.60 8.21
N PRO A 33 -12.63 -0.55 9.39
CA PRO A 33 -12.71 0.66 10.20
C PRO A 33 -11.37 1.14 10.78
N ALA A 34 -10.36 0.27 10.79
CA ALA A 34 -8.99 0.64 11.20
C ALA A 34 -8.17 1.32 10.07
N VAL A 35 -8.66 1.31 8.83
CA VAL A 35 -8.03 2.01 7.71
C VAL A 35 -8.53 3.46 7.67
N PRO A 36 -7.65 4.45 7.84
CA PRO A 36 -8.03 5.85 7.67
C PRO A 36 -8.46 6.16 6.25
N GLY A 37 -9.42 7.06 6.09
CA GLY A 37 -9.80 7.56 4.78
C GLY A 37 -8.69 8.39 4.14
N LEU A 38 -8.67 8.49 2.81
CA LEU A 38 -7.62 9.21 2.06
C LEU A 38 -7.41 10.66 2.55
N ALA A 39 -8.46 11.34 3.00
CA ALA A 39 -8.40 12.70 3.53
C ALA A 39 -7.54 12.82 4.81
N GLU A 40 -7.29 11.72 5.50
CA GLU A 40 -6.50 11.66 6.73
C GLU A 40 -5.04 11.26 6.48
N TRP A 41 -4.69 10.95 5.23
CA TRP A 41 -3.34 10.56 4.85
C TRP A 41 -2.47 11.80 4.63
N ASP A 42 -1.20 11.73 5.04
CA ASP A 42 -0.22 12.74 4.63
C ASP A 42 0.10 12.59 3.13
N ARG A 43 0.79 13.57 2.53
CA ARG A 43 1.35 13.43 1.17
C ARG A 43 2.26 12.20 1.01
N ARG A 44 2.89 11.74 2.09
CA ARG A 44 3.69 10.51 2.13
C ARG A 44 2.87 9.25 2.41
N GLY A 45 1.58 9.41 2.72
CA GLY A 45 0.65 8.33 3.00
C GLY A 45 0.51 8.01 4.48
N ILE A 46 0.27 6.74 4.78
CA ILE A 46 0.22 6.19 6.14
C ILE A 46 1.16 4.99 6.24
N VAL A 47 1.57 4.70 7.48
CA VAL A 47 2.46 3.57 7.79
C VAL A 47 1.80 2.68 8.83
N GLY A 48 2.11 1.39 8.82
CA GLY A 48 1.52 0.44 9.72
C GLY A 48 2.47 -0.69 10.09
N MET A 49 2.04 -1.50 11.05
CA MET A 49 2.74 -2.71 11.50
C MET A 49 1.81 -3.89 11.39
N ILE A 50 2.32 -4.97 10.81
CA ILE A 50 1.61 -6.22 10.62
C ILE A 50 1.54 -6.97 11.96
N GLY A 51 0.34 -7.35 12.39
CA GLY A 51 0.10 -8.00 13.68
C GLY A 51 0.18 -9.52 13.64
N SER A 52 -0.07 -10.15 12.49
CA SER A 52 -0.12 -11.61 12.37
C SER A 52 0.41 -12.14 11.03
N GLY A 53 0.48 -13.47 10.89
CA GLY A 53 0.99 -14.13 9.70
C GLY A 53 2.52 -14.15 9.59
N SER A 54 3.03 -14.47 8.38
CA SER A 54 4.46 -14.67 8.14
C SER A 54 5.29 -13.39 8.27
N ALA A 55 4.65 -12.22 8.19
CA ALA A 55 5.27 -10.92 8.24
C ALA A 55 4.94 -10.16 9.55
N ALA A 56 4.51 -10.86 10.60
CA ALA A 56 4.22 -10.24 11.89
C ALA A 56 5.43 -9.46 12.42
N GLY A 57 5.19 -8.22 12.84
CA GLY A 57 6.21 -7.26 13.27
C GLY A 57 6.89 -6.49 12.14
N SER A 58 6.65 -6.84 10.87
CA SER A 58 7.12 -6.05 9.73
C SER A 58 6.28 -4.80 9.52
N SER A 59 6.94 -3.79 8.98
CA SER A 59 6.37 -2.51 8.62
C SER A 59 5.78 -2.55 7.22
N VAL A 60 4.65 -1.87 7.05
CA VAL A 60 3.96 -1.68 5.78
C VAL A 60 3.68 -0.19 5.57
N ALA A 61 3.73 0.28 4.34
CA ALA A 61 3.39 1.66 3.99
C ALA A 61 2.36 1.69 2.86
N ALA A 62 1.39 2.59 2.97
CA ALA A 62 0.45 2.90 1.90
C ALA A 62 0.66 4.34 1.44
N ARG A 63 1.17 4.52 0.23
CA ARG A 63 1.61 5.82 -0.31
C ARG A 63 0.71 6.26 -1.47
N PRO A 64 0.02 7.41 -1.37
CA PRO A 64 -0.83 7.89 -2.44
C PRO A 64 0.01 8.42 -3.60
N ILE A 65 -0.49 8.19 -4.80
CA ILE A 65 0.02 8.70 -6.06
C ILE A 65 -1.06 9.62 -6.63
N TRP A 66 -0.63 10.83 -6.99
CA TRP A 66 -1.50 11.88 -7.48
C TRP A 66 -1.22 12.11 -8.96
N THR A 67 -2.26 12.44 -9.71
CA THR A 67 -2.14 12.93 -11.07
C THR A 67 -1.43 14.30 -11.09
N ASP A 68 -1.01 14.73 -12.28
CA ASP A 68 -0.43 16.07 -12.47
C ASP A 68 -1.43 17.21 -12.14
N THR A 69 -2.73 16.90 -12.16
CA THR A 69 -3.80 17.83 -11.78
C THR A 69 -4.11 17.82 -10.28
N GLY A 70 -3.42 16.97 -9.50
CA GLY A 70 -3.62 16.84 -8.06
C GLY A 70 -4.79 15.94 -7.66
N ALA A 71 -5.41 15.23 -8.60
CA ALA A 71 -6.41 14.22 -8.30
C ALA A 71 -5.75 12.93 -7.81
N PHE A 72 -6.44 12.16 -6.98
CA PHE A 72 -5.97 10.82 -6.61
C PHE A 72 -5.96 9.92 -7.86
N ASP A 73 -4.87 9.18 -8.06
CA ASP A 73 -4.73 8.21 -9.16
C ASP A 73 -4.76 6.78 -8.61
N CYS A 74 -3.88 6.48 -7.66
CA CYS A 74 -3.81 5.19 -6.98
C CYS A 74 -2.99 5.31 -5.68
N TYR A 75 -2.88 4.24 -4.90
CA TYR A 75 -1.86 4.11 -3.87
C TYR A 75 -0.96 2.90 -4.10
N LEU A 76 0.29 3.01 -3.67
CA LEU A 76 1.25 1.90 -3.55
C LEU A 76 1.22 1.39 -2.11
N LEU A 77 0.95 0.11 -1.92
CA LEU A 77 1.02 -0.59 -0.65
C LEU A 77 2.27 -1.49 -0.68
N GLU A 78 3.21 -1.29 0.24
CA GLU A 78 4.51 -1.96 0.21
C GLU A 78 4.98 -2.43 1.60
N THR A 79 5.58 -3.61 1.67
CA THR A 79 6.34 -4.06 2.83
C THR A 79 7.77 -3.53 2.75
N CYS A 80 8.26 -3.05 3.88
CA CYS A 80 9.54 -2.33 3.91
C CYS A 80 10.68 -3.13 4.57
N ASP A 81 10.37 -4.23 5.23
CA ASP A 81 11.35 -5.02 6.02
C ASP A 81 11.77 -6.35 5.35
N GLY A 82 11.51 -6.55 4.05
CA GLY A 82 11.95 -7.74 3.32
C GLY A 82 11.39 -7.86 1.91
N ASP A 83 11.73 -8.98 1.25
CA ASP A 83 11.36 -9.28 -0.15
C ASP A 83 10.31 -10.40 -0.28
N ALA A 84 9.96 -11.04 0.84
CA ALA A 84 9.04 -12.18 0.85
C ALA A 84 7.57 -11.71 0.71
N PRO A 85 6.70 -12.55 0.10
CA PRO A 85 5.27 -12.30 0.11
C PRO A 85 4.70 -12.40 1.53
N ILE A 86 3.60 -11.68 1.76
CA ILE A 86 2.82 -11.77 2.99
C ILE A 86 1.90 -12.98 2.91
N LEU A 87 2.00 -13.86 3.91
CA LEU A 87 1.09 -14.96 4.13
C LEU A 87 0.33 -14.74 5.44
N ASP A 88 -0.93 -15.19 5.50
CA ASP A 88 -1.74 -15.16 6.72
C ASP A 88 -1.30 -16.23 7.73
N GLY A 89 -2.00 -16.31 8.87
CA GLY A 89 -1.74 -17.31 9.92
C GLY A 89 -1.93 -18.77 9.48
N ALA A 90 -2.61 -19.02 8.35
CA ALA A 90 -2.78 -20.34 7.76
C ALA A 90 -1.79 -20.62 6.61
N GLY A 91 -0.88 -19.68 6.31
CA GLY A 91 0.07 -19.79 5.21
C GLY A 91 -0.53 -19.51 3.83
N ARG A 92 -1.73 -18.92 3.76
CA ARG A 92 -2.36 -18.51 2.51
C ARG A 92 -1.78 -17.18 2.04
N PHE A 93 -1.63 -17.03 0.73
CA PHE A 93 -1.13 -15.80 0.13
C PHE A 93 -2.10 -14.62 0.38
N VAL A 94 -1.56 -13.51 0.87
CA VAL A 94 -2.30 -12.25 1.09
C VAL A 94 -1.86 -11.20 0.08
N MET A 95 -0.56 -10.97 -0.05
CA MET A 95 -0.01 -9.88 -0.86
C MET A 95 1.44 -10.18 -1.26
N ASP A 96 1.84 -9.76 -2.46
CA ASP A 96 3.26 -9.64 -2.80
C ASP A 96 3.92 -8.50 -2.00
N ARG A 97 5.25 -8.37 -2.05
CA ARG A 97 5.98 -7.29 -1.37
C ARG A 97 5.41 -5.89 -1.63
N PHE A 98 4.89 -5.65 -2.83
CA PHE A 98 4.20 -4.40 -3.15
C PHE A 98 2.99 -4.67 -4.04
N VAL A 99 1.93 -3.88 -3.85
CA VAL A 99 0.70 -3.85 -4.65
C VAL A 99 0.23 -2.42 -4.89
N VAL A 100 -0.51 -2.20 -5.98
CA VAL A 100 -1.08 -0.91 -6.34
C VAL A 100 -2.56 -1.12 -6.46
N ASP A 101 -3.31 -0.18 -5.89
CA ASP A 101 -4.76 -0.17 -5.96
C ASP A 101 -5.21 1.24 -6.33
N SER A 102 -6.17 1.33 -7.25
CA SER A 102 -6.76 2.60 -7.69
C SER A 102 -8.03 2.96 -6.94
N ARG A 103 -8.54 2.08 -6.05
CA ARG A 103 -9.70 2.37 -5.20
C ARG A 103 -9.35 3.42 -4.15
N VAL A 104 -10.29 4.32 -3.87
CA VAL A 104 -10.12 5.39 -2.89
C VAL A 104 -10.22 4.81 -1.46
N PRO A 105 -9.16 4.91 -0.64
CA PRO A 105 -9.20 4.46 0.75
C PRO A 105 -10.30 5.18 1.55
N GLY A 106 -11.14 4.39 2.23
CA GLY A 106 -12.27 4.91 3.01
C GLY A 106 -13.59 5.04 2.23
N GLU A 107 -13.60 4.82 0.91
CA GLU A 107 -14.81 4.93 0.08
C GLU A 107 -15.19 3.61 -0.61
N GLU A 108 -14.23 2.92 -1.23
CA GLU A 108 -14.50 1.79 -2.13
C GLU A 108 -14.04 0.42 -1.58
N GLY A 109 -13.50 0.40 -0.35
CA GLY A 109 -12.64 -0.68 0.09
C GLY A 109 -11.33 -0.73 -0.70
N GLY A 110 -10.53 -1.77 -0.50
CA GLY A 110 -9.19 -1.76 -1.06
C GLY A 110 -8.34 -2.93 -0.63
N LEU A 111 -7.25 -3.15 -1.36
CA LEU A 111 -6.20 -4.07 -0.93
C LEU A 111 -5.64 -3.69 0.46
N ILE A 112 -5.71 -2.41 0.85
CA ILE A 112 -5.33 -1.97 2.19
C ILE A 112 -6.30 -2.49 3.26
N ASP A 113 -7.61 -2.51 2.98
CA ASP A 113 -8.63 -3.06 3.87
C ASP A 113 -8.51 -4.59 3.98
N ALA A 114 -8.30 -5.26 2.85
CA ALA A 114 -8.07 -6.70 2.81
C ALA A 114 -6.81 -7.07 3.61
N LEU A 115 -5.69 -6.39 3.38
CA LEU A 115 -4.46 -6.60 4.15
C LEU A 115 -4.69 -6.39 5.64
N THR A 116 -5.38 -5.29 6.00
CA THR A 116 -5.66 -4.97 7.41
C THR A 116 -6.44 -6.08 8.10
N ARG A 117 -7.41 -6.66 7.40
CA ARG A 117 -8.24 -7.77 7.91
C ARG A 117 -7.46 -9.08 8.01
N GLU A 118 -6.67 -9.44 7.01
CA GLU A 118 -6.03 -10.76 6.94
C GLU A 118 -4.80 -10.89 7.86
N VAL A 119 -4.10 -9.78 8.16
CA VAL A 119 -2.85 -9.81 8.95
C VAL A 119 -2.78 -8.77 10.07
N ASP A 120 -3.94 -8.27 10.51
CA ASP A 120 -4.10 -7.41 11.69
C ASP A 120 -3.21 -6.16 11.66
N VAL A 121 -3.33 -5.33 10.62
CA VAL A 121 -2.46 -4.14 10.49
C VAL A 121 -2.92 -3.02 11.42
N THR A 122 -1.99 -2.50 12.22
CA THR A 122 -2.19 -1.25 12.97
C THR A 122 -1.62 -0.08 12.19
N TRP A 123 -2.47 0.90 11.83
CA TRP A 123 -2.09 2.07 11.04
C TRP A 123 -1.81 3.32 11.88
N TRP A 124 -0.88 4.14 11.41
CA TRP A 124 -0.52 5.43 11.97
C TRP A 124 -0.55 6.53 10.91
N ARG A 125 -1.09 7.68 11.34
CA ARG A 125 -1.26 8.90 10.53
C ARG A 125 -0.39 10.05 11.03
N ASP A 126 0.28 9.87 12.16
CA ASP A 126 1.04 10.96 12.77
C ASP A 126 2.30 11.23 11.96
N ARG A 127 2.49 12.51 11.62
CA ARG A 127 3.56 12.94 10.73
C ARG A 127 4.95 12.62 11.26
N GLU A 128 5.14 12.70 12.58
CA GLU A 128 6.44 12.40 13.20
C GLU A 128 6.84 10.94 12.96
N ARG A 129 5.93 9.99 13.20
CA ARG A 129 6.19 8.57 12.90
C ARG A 129 6.38 8.31 11.41
N ILE A 130 5.57 8.94 10.55
CA ILE A 130 5.71 8.81 9.10
C ILE A 130 7.09 9.32 8.65
N ASP A 131 7.52 10.48 9.13
CA ASP A 131 8.81 11.07 8.78
C ASP A 131 9.98 10.23 9.32
N ALA A 132 9.88 9.72 10.56
CA ALA A 132 10.88 8.83 11.14
C ALA A 132 10.99 7.51 10.36
N PHE A 133 9.86 6.91 9.99
CA PHE A 133 9.79 5.72 9.17
C PHE A 133 10.52 5.90 7.83
N TRP A 134 10.16 6.95 7.07
CA TRP A 134 10.79 7.18 5.77
C TRP A 134 12.26 7.57 5.87
N ALA A 135 12.71 8.15 6.99
CA ALA A 135 14.13 8.40 7.22
C ALA A 135 14.94 7.10 7.40
N MET A 136 14.34 6.06 7.98
CA MET A 136 14.99 4.75 8.17
C MET A 136 15.02 3.91 6.89
N HIS A 137 13.96 3.98 6.08
CA HIS A 137 13.78 3.11 4.91
C HIS A 137 14.19 3.75 3.57
N ARG A 138 14.61 5.02 3.58
CA ARG A 138 15.18 5.73 2.41
C ARG A 138 16.54 6.39 2.67
N GLY A 139 17.24 5.92 3.71
CA GLY A 139 18.65 6.26 3.98
C GLY A 139 19.60 5.62 2.99
#